data_AF-A0AAV8GRR7-F1
#
_entry.id   AF-A0AAV8GRR7-F1
#
_cell.length_a   1.000
_cell.length_b   1.000
_cell.length_c   1.000
_cell.angle_alpha   90.00
_cell.angle_beta   90.00
_cell.angle_gamma   90.00
#
_symmetry.space_group_name_H-M   'P 1'
#
loop_
_entity.id
_entity.type
_entity.pdbx_description
1 polymer ?
#
loop_
_entity_poly.entity_id
_entity_poly.type
_entity_poly.pdbx_seq_one_letter_code
_entity_poly.pdbx_strand_id
1 'polypeptide(L)'
;MECSAFLPRTTPLSDPNRVRIGYRFGSGSIWVSPVRRSSRIGATISVTGSEVAPVSSVNPVYTPTPKDRALRTPHSGYHFDGTARPFFEGWYFKVSIPQCRQSFCFMYSVENPAFSNGMGMFDRSIYGNQFTGVGAQILGADDKYICQFSEKSKNFWGSRHELMLGHTFLPNGDSAPPTDEVVPQEFNKRVLEGFQVTPLWHQGFIRDDGRSNYVETVKTARWEYSTKPVYGWGDMTAKQKSTAGWLAAFPVFEPHWQICMAGGLSTGWIEWDGERFEFENAPSYSEKNWGGGFPRKWYWIQCNVFEGTSSDVALTAAGGLRELSGLSEEFESPSLIGVHHAGRFHEFVPWTGSVTWDISPWGCWKMTGENETHLVEIEATTKEPGTPLRAPTIEAGLVTACKDTCYGDLRLHLWEKKYDGSKGKVILDVTSNMAALEVGGGPWFSGWKGKTVSNDLLNQALKAPIDVESFFPITFLKPPGL
;
A
#
# COMPACT_ATOMS: atom_id res chain seq x y z
N MET A 1 -17.00 34.07 -33.96
CA MET A 1 -18.04 34.16 -35.01
C MET A 1 -18.63 32.77 -35.14
N GLU A 2 -19.47 32.39 -34.19
CA GLU A 2 -20.94 32.59 -34.19
C GLU A 2 -21.64 31.58 -35.09
N CYS A 3 -22.36 30.65 -34.44
CA CYS A 3 -23.81 30.59 -34.58
C CYS A 3 -24.41 29.78 -33.41
N SER A 4 -24.95 30.52 -32.45
CA SER A 4 -26.06 30.15 -31.55
C SER A 4 -27.32 29.87 -32.40
N ALA A 5 -28.47 29.34 -31.98
CA ALA A 5 -29.12 29.02 -30.72
C ALA A 5 -30.36 28.15 -31.08
N PHE A 6 -30.97 27.46 -30.11
CA PHE A 6 -32.38 27.65 -29.68
C PHE A 6 -32.90 26.41 -28.92
N LEU A 7 -33.19 26.62 -27.63
CA LEU A 7 -34.22 25.91 -26.87
C LEU A 7 -35.57 26.61 -27.11
N PRO A 8 -36.71 25.92 -26.87
CA PRO A 8 -37.51 26.36 -25.73
C PRO A 8 -38.15 25.22 -24.90
N ARG A 9 -38.75 25.67 -23.79
CA ARG A 9 -39.14 24.98 -22.55
C ARG A 9 -40.57 24.40 -22.53
N THR A 10 -40.79 23.63 -21.45
CA THR A 10 -41.99 23.49 -20.56
C THR A 10 -43.12 22.50 -20.87
N THR A 11 -43.35 21.63 -19.87
CA THR A 11 -44.47 20.71 -19.57
C THR A 11 -45.75 21.44 -19.12
N PRO A 12 -46.95 20.79 -19.12
CA PRO A 12 -47.45 20.12 -17.90
C PRO A 12 -48.32 18.84 -18.13
N LEU A 13 -48.61 18.16 -17.01
CA LEU A 13 -49.37 16.91 -16.81
C LEU A 13 -50.86 16.95 -17.25
N SER A 14 -51.41 15.81 -17.69
CA SER A 14 -52.66 15.20 -17.15
C SER A 14 -53.02 13.86 -17.82
N ASP A 15 -53.68 13.02 -17.03
CA ASP A 15 -53.97 11.57 -17.06
C ASP A 15 -55.12 11.13 -18.03
N PRO A 16 -55.78 9.94 -17.88
CA PRO A 16 -55.65 8.70 -18.65
C PRO A 16 -56.81 8.41 -19.65
N ASN A 17 -56.69 7.27 -20.35
CA ASN A 17 -57.70 6.51 -21.12
C ASN A 17 -57.54 6.51 -22.65
N ARG A 18 -57.04 5.39 -23.19
CA ARG A 18 -57.56 4.82 -24.44
C ARG A 18 -57.44 3.30 -24.50
N VAL A 19 -58.60 2.67 -24.28
CA VAL A 19 -59.26 1.65 -25.11
C VAL A 19 -58.44 0.47 -25.65
N ARG A 20 -58.87 -0.70 -25.17
CA ARG A 20 -58.64 -2.07 -25.65
C ARG A 20 -59.09 -2.27 -27.11
N ILE A 21 -58.28 -2.99 -27.88
CA ILE A 21 -58.75 -3.92 -28.92
C ILE A 21 -58.03 -5.24 -28.66
N GLY A 22 -58.79 -6.32 -28.52
CA GLY A 22 -58.27 -7.67 -28.40
C GLY A 22 -59.06 -8.61 -29.29
N TYR A 23 -58.38 -9.65 -29.79
CA TYR A 23 -58.90 -10.98 -30.09
C TYR A 23 -57.69 -11.94 -29.95
N ARG A 24 -57.62 -12.69 -28.84
CA ARG A 24 -58.03 -14.11 -28.67
C ARG A 24 -57.18 -15.12 -29.45
N PHE A 25 -56.35 -15.85 -28.72
CA PHE A 25 -56.03 -17.27 -28.95
C PHE A 25 -56.11 -18.02 -27.61
N GLY A 26 -56.66 -19.24 -27.65
CA GLY A 26 -57.11 -20.01 -26.48
C GLY A 26 -56.03 -20.90 -25.84
N SER A 27 -56.05 -20.84 -24.50
CA SER A 27 -55.90 -21.88 -23.47
C SER A 27 -54.96 -23.09 -23.65
N GLY A 28 -53.96 -23.13 -22.76
CA GLY A 28 -53.34 -24.34 -22.21
C GLY A 28 -52.52 -23.98 -20.96
N SER A 29 -53.00 -24.35 -19.78
CA SER A 29 -52.50 -23.94 -18.46
C SER A 29 -51.71 -25.05 -17.77
N ILE A 30 -50.48 -24.79 -17.30
CA ILE A 30 -49.82 -25.57 -16.23
C ILE A 30 -49.02 -24.64 -15.31
N TRP A 31 -49.25 -24.82 -14.02
CA TRP A 31 -48.64 -24.15 -12.88
C TRP A 31 -47.21 -24.63 -12.62
N VAL A 32 -46.30 -23.72 -12.26
CA VAL A 32 -44.96 -24.06 -11.74
C VAL A 32 -44.90 -23.69 -10.25
N SER A 33 -44.66 -24.70 -9.41
CA SER A 33 -44.43 -24.60 -7.97
C SER A 33 -42.93 -24.63 -7.64
N PRO A 34 -42.51 -24.14 -6.46
CA PRO A 34 -41.10 -23.97 -6.10
C PRO A 34 -40.43 -25.29 -5.69
N VAL A 35 -39.19 -25.51 -6.13
CA VAL A 35 -38.41 -26.71 -5.78
C VAL A 35 -37.67 -26.50 -4.45
N ARG A 36 -37.94 -27.45 -3.54
CA ARG A 36 -37.35 -27.62 -2.21
C ARG A 36 -35.93 -28.19 -2.26
N ARG A 37 -35.19 -27.89 -1.17
CA ARG A 37 -33.98 -28.56 -0.66
C ARG A 37 -33.98 -30.08 -0.93
N SER A 38 -32.89 -30.56 -1.51
CA SER A 38 -32.53 -31.98 -1.53
C SER A 38 -31.73 -32.33 -0.28
N SER A 39 -32.38 -33.02 0.66
CA SER A 39 -31.74 -33.89 1.65
C SER A 39 -31.30 -35.20 0.97
N ARG A 40 -30.03 -35.56 1.05
CA ARG A 40 -29.60 -36.95 0.83
C ARG A 40 -29.03 -37.54 2.11
N ILE A 41 -29.52 -38.75 2.36
CA ILE A 41 -29.36 -39.61 3.51
C ILE A 41 -27.92 -40.10 3.61
N GLY A 42 -27.45 -40.24 4.86
CA GLY A 42 -26.10 -40.64 5.22
C GLY A 42 -25.74 -42.06 4.75
N ALA A 43 -24.52 -42.18 4.23
CA ALA A 43 -23.78 -43.43 4.21
C ALA A 43 -22.73 -43.33 5.33
N THR A 44 -22.89 -44.16 6.35
CA THR A 44 -21.95 -44.28 7.46
C THR A 44 -20.70 -45.01 6.96
N ILE A 45 -19.65 -44.25 6.63
CA ILE A 45 -18.30 -44.80 6.48
C ILE A 45 -17.57 -44.53 7.79
N SER A 46 -17.31 -45.59 8.54
CA SER A 46 -16.50 -45.58 9.76
C SER A 46 -15.06 -45.19 9.41
N VAL A 47 -14.74 -43.91 9.53
CA VAL A 47 -13.35 -43.43 9.54
C VAL A 47 -12.85 -43.56 10.97
N THR A 48 -11.98 -44.54 11.16
CA THR A 48 -11.18 -44.69 12.38
C THR A 48 -10.43 -43.38 12.65
N GLY A 49 -10.67 -42.81 13.82
CA GLY A 49 -10.09 -41.55 14.25
C GLY A 49 -8.56 -41.59 14.24
N SER A 50 -7.97 -40.87 13.30
CA SER A 50 -6.66 -40.28 13.49
C SER A 50 -6.87 -39.01 14.31
N GLU A 51 -6.44 -39.03 15.56
CA GLU A 51 -6.27 -37.83 16.38
C GLU A 51 -5.49 -36.80 15.57
N VAL A 52 -6.17 -35.72 15.16
CA VAL A 52 -5.50 -34.54 14.64
C VAL A 52 -4.77 -33.96 15.84
N ALA A 53 -3.43 -34.06 15.83
CA ALA A 53 -2.59 -33.41 16.82
C ALA A 53 -3.01 -31.93 16.92
N PRO A 54 -3.14 -31.37 18.14
CA PRO A 54 -3.49 -29.97 18.29
C PRO A 54 -2.46 -29.13 17.53
N VAL A 55 -2.93 -28.35 16.56
CA VAL A 55 -2.11 -27.34 15.89
C VAL A 55 -1.52 -26.49 17.00
N SER A 56 -0.19 -26.54 17.17
CA SER A 56 0.47 -25.70 18.17
C SER A 56 0.10 -24.26 17.85
N SER A 57 -0.52 -23.56 18.79
CA SER A 57 -0.89 -22.15 18.63
C SER A 57 0.35 -21.38 18.18
N VAL A 58 0.29 -20.80 16.98
CA VAL A 58 1.36 -19.97 16.43
C VAL A 58 1.36 -18.66 17.20
N ASN A 59 2.18 -18.59 18.25
CA ASN A 59 2.26 -17.41 19.09
C ASN A 59 3.36 -16.49 18.56
N PRO A 60 3.03 -15.27 18.11
CA PRO A 60 4.04 -14.31 17.69
C PRO A 60 4.93 -13.94 18.89
N VAL A 61 6.22 -13.73 18.65
CA VAL A 61 7.18 -13.38 19.71
C VAL A 61 7.53 -11.90 19.60
N TYR A 62 7.11 -11.13 20.59
CA TYR A 62 7.49 -9.73 20.70
C TYR A 62 8.98 -9.61 21.02
N THR A 63 9.68 -8.79 20.23
CA THR A 63 11.05 -8.37 20.49
C THR A 63 11.12 -6.85 20.34
N PRO A 64 11.63 -6.11 21.34
CA PRO A 64 11.83 -4.68 21.22
C PRO A 64 12.72 -4.35 20.03
N THR A 65 12.45 -3.23 19.36
CA THR A 65 13.24 -2.84 18.19
C THR A 65 14.65 -2.41 18.63
N PRO A 66 15.72 -3.09 18.16
CA PRO A 66 17.08 -2.64 18.47
C PRO A 66 17.39 -1.34 17.72
N LYS A 67 18.24 -0.49 18.31
CA LYS A 67 18.63 0.82 17.71
C LYS A 67 19.35 0.68 16.36
N ASP A 68 20.13 -0.38 16.22
CA ASP A 68 20.85 -0.72 15.00
C ASP A 68 20.44 -2.14 14.61
N ARG A 69 19.94 -2.30 13.38
CA ARG A 69 19.54 -3.60 12.84
C ARG A 69 20.09 -3.80 11.45
N ALA A 70 20.40 -5.06 11.14
CA ALA A 70 20.64 -5.48 9.77
C ALA A 70 19.43 -5.09 8.90
N LEU A 71 19.69 -4.71 7.66
CA LEU A 71 18.67 -4.32 6.68
C LEU A 71 17.86 -3.05 7.03
N ARG A 72 18.23 -2.27 8.06
CA ARG A 72 17.66 -0.93 8.27
C ARG A 72 17.92 -0.10 7.02
N THR A 73 16.87 0.45 6.43
CA THR A 73 16.98 1.36 5.30
C THR A 73 17.12 2.79 5.80
N PRO A 74 17.73 3.69 4.99
CA PRO A 74 17.60 5.13 5.21
C PRO A 74 16.13 5.54 5.31
N HIS A 75 15.86 6.73 5.85
CA HIS A 75 14.51 7.28 5.94
C HIS A 75 13.51 6.43 6.74
N SER A 76 13.98 5.56 7.65
CA SER A 76 13.09 4.71 8.45
C SER A 76 12.27 5.52 9.46
N GLY A 77 12.81 6.61 10.01
CA GLY A 77 12.16 7.41 11.05
C GLY A 77 11.07 8.36 10.55
N TYR A 78 10.28 8.90 11.45
CA TYR A 78 9.25 9.91 11.22
C TYR A 78 9.82 11.26 10.77
N HIS A 79 9.29 11.83 9.69
CA HIS A 79 9.85 12.98 8.97
C HIS A 79 9.24 14.34 9.33
N PHE A 80 8.24 14.39 10.21
CA PHE A 80 7.65 15.67 10.59
C PHE A 80 8.69 16.62 11.20
N ASP A 81 8.76 17.83 10.66
CA ASP A 81 9.78 18.83 10.98
C ASP A 81 9.34 19.85 12.05
N GLY A 82 8.13 19.71 12.57
CA GLY A 82 7.57 20.62 13.58
C GLY A 82 6.94 21.89 13.01
N THR A 83 6.90 22.07 11.69
CA THR A 83 6.35 23.27 11.04
C THR A 83 4.87 23.12 10.67
N ALA A 84 4.22 24.25 10.37
CA ALA A 84 2.81 24.30 9.94
C ALA A 84 2.63 24.19 8.41
N ARG A 85 3.68 23.76 7.68
CA ARG A 85 3.57 23.51 6.25
C ARG A 85 2.66 22.30 5.99
N PRO A 86 1.95 22.25 4.84
CA PRO A 86 1.27 21.04 4.43
C PRO A 86 2.21 19.83 4.46
N PHE A 87 1.82 18.83 5.23
CA PHE A 87 2.59 17.63 5.48
C PHE A 87 1.66 16.44 5.70
N PHE A 88 1.99 15.33 5.07
CA PHE A 88 1.54 14.00 5.44
C PHE A 88 2.74 13.08 5.57
N GLU A 89 2.53 12.01 6.34
CA GLU A 89 3.34 10.81 6.23
C GLU A 89 2.42 9.60 6.25
N GLY A 90 2.67 8.66 5.35
CA GLY A 90 1.91 7.44 5.16
C GLY A 90 2.82 6.22 5.23
N TRP A 91 2.29 5.12 5.74
CA TRP A 91 2.99 3.84 5.88
C TRP A 91 2.12 2.72 5.34
N TYR A 92 2.75 1.78 4.65
CA TYR A 92 2.09 0.61 4.08
C TYR A 92 2.82 -0.64 4.56
N PHE A 93 2.08 -1.64 5.05
CA PHE A 93 2.58 -2.94 5.43
C PHE A 93 1.73 -4.02 4.78
N LYS A 94 2.33 -5.07 4.24
CA LYS A 94 1.57 -6.19 3.69
C LYS A 94 2.03 -7.51 4.28
N VAL A 95 1.07 -8.38 4.57
CA VAL A 95 1.28 -9.81 4.83
C VAL A 95 0.49 -10.59 3.79
N SER A 96 1.14 -11.50 3.09
CA SER A 96 0.51 -12.42 2.14
C SER A 96 0.51 -13.83 2.73
N ILE A 97 -0.64 -14.50 2.69
CA ILE A 97 -0.87 -15.85 3.22
C ILE A 97 -1.14 -16.79 2.04
N PRO A 98 -0.11 -17.41 1.44
CA PRO A 98 -0.26 -18.20 0.23
C PRO A 98 -1.20 -19.38 0.37
N GLN A 99 -1.28 -19.97 1.57
CA GLN A 99 -2.07 -21.17 1.86
C GLN A 99 -3.57 -20.98 1.57
N CYS A 100 -4.09 -19.78 1.77
CA CYS A 100 -5.48 -19.42 1.47
C CYS A 100 -5.61 -18.37 0.36
N ARG A 101 -4.49 -17.97 -0.27
CA ARG A 101 -4.42 -16.93 -1.29
C ARG A 101 -5.08 -15.61 -0.83
N GLN A 102 -4.79 -15.22 0.41
CA GLN A 102 -5.27 -13.95 0.98
C GLN A 102 -4.09 -13.04 1.29
N SER A 103 -4.31 -11.72 1.25
CA SER A 103 -3.33 -10.73 1.71
C SER A 103 -4.01 -9.69 2.58
N PHE A 104 -3.24 -9.11 3.49
CA PHE A 104 -3.67 -8.00 4.33
C PHE A 104 -2.69 -6.85 4.18
N CYS A 105 -3.18 -5.74 3.64
CA CYS A 105 -2.45 -4.50 3.45
C CYS A 105 -2.93 -3.52 4.52
N PHE A 106 -2.05 -3.14 5.43
CA PHE A 106 -2.28 -2.14 6.46
C PHE A 106 -1.72 -0.81 6.00
N MET A 107 -2.53 0.23 6.02
CA MET A 107 -2.11 1.58 5.67
C MET A 107 -2.41 2.53 6.81
N TYR A 108 -1.38 3.27 7.21
CA TYR A 108 -1.48 4.33 8.23
C TYR A 108 -1.14 5.66 7.61
N SER A 109 -1.77 6.72 8.08
CA SER A 109 -1.43 8.09 7.68
C SER A 109 -1.54 9.05 8.85
N VAL A 110 -0.74 10.10 8.82
CA VAL A 110 -0.89 11.29 9.65
C VAL A 110 -0.84 12.53 8.76
N GLU A 111 -1.75 13.47 8.98
CA GLU A 111 -1.85 14.73 8.23
C GLU A 111 -1.72 15.92 9.19
N ASN A 112 -0.83 16.85 8.83
CA ASN A 112 -0.57 18.12 9.52
C ASN A 112 -0.55 18.04 11.07
N PRO A 113 0.38 17.27 11.64
CA PRO A 113 0.50 17.05 13.09
C PRO A 113 0.79 18.31 13.91
N ALA A 114 1.20 19.42 13.27
CA ALA A 114 1.30 20.74 13.89
C ALA A 114 -0.01 21.18 14.55
N PHE A 115 -1.15 20.77 13.98
CA PHE A 115 -2.49 21.07 14.47
C PHE A 115 -3.10 19.83 15.14
N SER A 116 -2.45 19.35 16.21
CA SER A 116 -2.76 18.06 16.86
C SER A 116 -4.20 17.91 17.38
N ASN A 117 -4.89 19.02 17.64
CA ASN A 117 -6.29 19.07 18.07
C ASN A 117 -7.28 19.39 16.92
N GLY A 118 -6.80 19.40 15.67
CA GLY A 118 -7.49 19.93 14.50
C GLY A 118 -7.27 21.43 14.33
N MET A 119 -7.73 21.98 13.20
CA MET A 119 -7.60 23.41 12.91
C MET A 119 -8.78 24.23 13.42
N GLY A 120 -8.51 25.15 14.34
CA GLY A 120 -9.44 26.17 14.81
C GLY A 120 -9.62 27.32 13.81
N MET A 121 -10.49 28.28 14.15
CA MET A 121 -10.76 29.46 13.31
C MET A 121 -9.51 30.33 13.12
N PHE A 122 -8.70 30.48 14.18
CA PHE A 122 -7.46 31.25 14.13
C PHE A 122 -6.43 30.59 13.22
N ASP A 123 -6.22 29.28 13.35
CA ASP A 123 -5.29 28.50 12.50
C ASP A 123 -5.64 28.67 11.02
N ARG A 124 -6.93 28.55 10.69
CA ARG A 124 -7.43 28.70 9.30
C ARG A 124 -7.21 30.10 8.74
N SER A 125 -7.23 31.13 9.57
CA SER A 125 -6.98 32.51 9.15
C SER A 125 -5.51 32.79 8.81
N ILE A 126 -4.57 32.05 9.41
CA ILE A 126 -3.13 32.22 9.21
C ILE A 126 -2.61 31.28 8.13
N TYR A 127 -3.01 30.01 8.20
CA TYR A 127 -2.41 28.93 7.41
C TYR A 127 -3.31 28.42 6.29
N GLY A 128 -4.48 29.03 6.11
CA GLY A 128 -5.52 28.54 5.19
C GLY A 128 -6.19 27.27 5.71
N ASN A 129 -7.08 26.68 4.90
CA ASN A 129 -7.63 25.37 5.21
C ASN A 129 -6.59 24.29 4.89
N GLN A 130 -6.26 23.46 5.88
CA GLN A 130 -5.47 22.25 5.71
C GLN A 130 -6.22 21.05 6.30
N PHE A 131 -5.81 19.85 5.94
CA PHE A 131 -6.38 18.59 6.45
C PHE A 131 -5.57 18.07 7.61
N THR A 132 -6.22 17.63 8.68
CA THR A 132 -5.55 17.13 9.88
C THR A 132 -6.12 15.77 10.24
N GLY A 133 -5.27 14.90 10.78
CA GLY A 133 -5.79 13.67 11.36
C GLY A 133 -4.84 12.49 11.28
N VAL A 134 -5.40 11.34 11.64
CA VAL A 134 -4.74 10.04 11.58
C VAL A 134 -5.73 9.04 10.98
N GLY A 135 -5.29 8.33 9.95
CA GLY A 135 -6.02 7.23 9.33
C GLY A 135 -5.37 5.89 9.63
N ALA A 136 -6.20 4.88 9.88
CA ALA A 136 -5.81 3.48 9.86
C ALA A 136 -6.81 2.73 8.97
N GLN A 137 -6.32 2.13 7.89
CA GLN A 137 -7.15 1.38 6.97
C GLN A 137 -6.50 0.05 6.59
N ILE A 138 -7.31 -0.96 6.30
CA ILE A 138 -6.85 -2.28 5.92
C ILE A 138 -7.63 -2.75 4.68
N LEU A 139 -6.90 -3.13 3.63
CA LEU A 139 -7.41 -3.96 2.54
C LEU A 139 -7.08 -5.40 2.90
N GLY A 140 -8.10 -6.20 3.21
CA GLY A 140 -7.93 -7.54 3.78
C GLY A 140 -8.44 -8.66 2.88
N ALA A 141 -8.72 -9.80 3.51
CA ALA A 141 -9.24 -10.97 2.82
C ALA A 141 -10.51 -10.66 2.01
N ASP A 142 -10.59 -11.26 0.82
CA ASP A 142 -11.66 -11.10 -0.16
C ASP A 142 -11.82 -9.66 -0.68
N ASP A 143 -10.73 -8.90 -0.74
CA ASP A 143 -10.68 -7.49 -1.17
C ASP A 143 -11.61 -6.56 -0.35
N LYS A 144 -12.06 -7.01 0.83
CA LYS A 144 -12.86 -6.22 1.77
C LYS A 144 -12.00 -5.16 2.45
N TYR A 145 -12.68 -4.13 2.95
CA TYR A 145 -12.02 -2.94 3.48
C TYR A 145 -12.43 -2.63 4.93
N ILE A 146 -11.59 -1.93 5.67
CA ILE A 146 -11.97 -1.26 6.92
C ILE A 146 -11.15 0.02 7.03
N CYS A 147 -11.74 1.07 7.58
CA CYS A 147 -11.08 2.34 7.84
C CYS A 147 -11.58 2.94 9.15
N GLN A 148 -10.65 3.46 9.93
CA GLN A 148 -10.93 4.26 11.11
C GLN A 148 -10.11 5.55 11.02
N PHE A 149 -10.78 6.70 11.19
CA PHE A 149 -10.14 8.00 11.08
C PHE A 149 -10.47 8.93 12.26
N SER A 150 -9.47 9.71 12.68
CA SER A 150 -9.62 10.81 13.63
C SER A 150 -9.07 12.09 13.03
N GLU A 151 -9.83 13.19 13.11
CA GLU A 151 -9.34 14.53 12.72
C GLU A 151 -8.24 15.07 13.65
N LYS A 152 -8.05 14.43 14.81
CA LYS A 152 -7.08 14.82 15.83
C LYS A 152 -5.93 13.83 15.87
N SER A 153 -4.71 14.35 15.82
CA SER A 153 -3.47 13.58 15.91
C SER A 153 -2.78 13.67 17.28
N LYS A 154 -3.41 14.28 18.29
CA LYS A 154 -2.82 14.40 19.65
C LYS A 154 -2.37 13.11 20.33
N ASN A 155 -2.93 11.96 19.93
CA ASN A 155 -2.59 10.63 20.45
C ASN A 155 -1.70 9.82 19.48
N PHE A 156 -1.23 10.45 18.41
CA PHE A 156 -0.27 9.86 17.49
C PHE A 156 1.15 10.07 18.00
N TRP A 157 2.00 9.09 17.77
CA TRP A 157 3.44 9.22 17.95
C TRP A 157 4.17 8.47 16.84
N GLY A 158 5.35 8.96 16.49
CA GLY A 158 6.27 8.34 15.54
C GLY A 158 7.70 8.55 16.00
N SER A 159 8.51 7.49 15.97
CA SER A 159 9.93 7.57 16.31
C SER A 159 10.67 8.36 15.23
N ARG A 160 11.44 9.38 15.65
CA ARG A 160 12.18 10.24 14.73
C ARG A 160 13.28 9.51 13.94
N HIS A 161 13.73 8.35 14.41
CA HIS A 161 14.94 7.67 13.90
C HIS A 161 14.74 6.20 13.51
N GLU A 162 13.56 5.62 13.73
CA GLU A 162 13.26 4.24 13.34
C GLU A 162 11.81 4.10 12.87
N LEU A 163 11.52 3.08 12.07
CA LEU A 163 10.17 2.80 11.61
C LEU A 163 9.31 2.28 12.76
N MET A 164 8.87 3.18 13.62
CA MET A 164 8.04 2.90 14.78
C MET A 164 6.99 3.98 14.90
N LEU A 165 5.73 3.59 14.97
CA LEU A 165 4.63 4.53 15.15
C LEU A 165 3.46 3.86 15.85
N GLY A 166 2.57 4.69 16.38
CA GLY A 166 1.33 4.23 16.95
C GLY A 166 0.31 5.34 17.08
N HIS A 167 -0.94 4.93 17.23
CA HIS A 167 -2.04 5.83 17.51
C HIS A 167 -3.09 5.16 18.40
N THR A 168 -3.66 5.95 19.31
CA THR A 168 -4.81 5.54 20.11
C THR A 168 -6.04 6.31 19.69
N PHE A 169 -6.98 5.63 19.01
CA PHE A 169 -8.30 6.17 18.71
C PHE A 169 -9.17 6.23 19.96
N LEU A 170 -9.15 5.13 20.74
CA LEU A 170 -9.92 5.00 21.98
C LEU A 170 -9.04 4.40 23.08
N PRO A 171 -8.75 5.15 24.17
CA PRO A 171 -8.06 4.58 25.32
C PRO A 171 -8.97 3.61 26.09
N ASN A 172 -8.35 2.70 26.84
CA ASN A 172 -9.07 1.81 27.73
C ASN A 172 -9.27 2.48 29.10
N GLY A 173 -10.51 2.90 29.39
CA GLY A 173 -10.85 3.67 30.58
C GLY A 173 -10.12 5.02 30.63
N ASP A 174 -9.61 5.38 31.81
CA ASP A 174 -8.84 6.62 32.03
C ASP A 174 -7.34 6.48 31.74
N SER A 175 -6.93 5.38 31.08
CA SER A 175 -5.53 5.16 30.75
C SER A 175 -5.00 6.23 29.81
N ALA A 176 -3.83 6.79 30.11
CA ALA A 176 -3.14 7.67 29.19
C ALA A 176 -2.75 6.89 27.91
N PRO A 177 -2.95 7.42 26.69
CA PRO A 177 -2.41 6.83 25.46
C PRO A 177 -0.88 6.66 25.50
N PRO A 178 -0.30 5.59 24.94
CA PRO A 178 1.15 5.49 24.74
C PRO A 178 1.67 6.64 23.87
N THR A 179 2.90 7.07 24.14
CA THR A 179 3.61 8.11 23.39
C THR A 179 4.88 7.59 22.71
N ASP A 180 5.17 6.30 22.86
CA ASP A 180 6.28 5.56 22.28
C ASP A 180 5.93 4.06 22.29
N GLU A 181 6.80 3.22 21.73
CA GLU A 181 6.67 1.77 21.75
C GLU A 181 6.51 1.25 23.19
N VAL A 182 5.45 0.48 23.41
CA VAL A 182 5.25 -0.28 24.65
C VAL A 182 5.10 -1.77 24.35
N VAL A 183 5.44 -2.60 25.32
CA VAL A 183 5.24 -4.05 25.22
C VAL A 183 3.75 -4.40 25.03
N PRO A 184 3.41 -5.52 24.35
CA PRO A 184 2.02 -5.86 24.01
C PRO A 184 1.06 -5.86 25.20
N GLN A 185 1.51 -6.33 26.36
CA GLN A 185 0.67 -6.36 27.57
C GLN A 185 0.29 -4.95 28.05
N GLU A 186 1.19 -3.99 27.94
CA GLU A 186 0.91 -2.59 28.32
C GLU A 186 0.07 -1.88 27.26
N PHE A 187 0.29 -2.16 25.98
CA PHE A 187 -0.59 -1.68 24.91
C PHE A 187 -2.03 -2.15 25.14
N ASN A 188 -2.24 -3.45 25.32
CA ASN A 188 -3.57 -4.05 25.52
C ASN A 188 -4.28 -3.55 26.79
N LYS A 189 -3.53 -3.10 27.80
CA LYS A 189 -4.11 -2.45 29.00
C LYS A 189 -4.58 -1.03 28.73
N ARG A 190 -3.88 -0.27 27.87
CA ARG A 190 -4.05 1.18 27.70
C ARG A 190 -4.87 1.57 26.47
N VAL A 191 -4.87 0.73 25.44
CA VAL A 191 -5.46 1.02 24.12
C VAL A 191 -6.62 0.06 23.88
N LEU A 192 -7.83 0.62 23.75
CA LEU A 192 -9.02 -0.15 23.39
C LEU A 192 -9.16 -0.25 21.86
N GLU A 193 -8.96 0.86 21.14
CA GLU A 193 -8.90 0.92 19.67
C GLU A 193 -7.70 1.76 19.24
N GLY A 194 -6.89 1.23 18.32
CA GLY A 194 -5.61 1.81 17.94
C GLY A 194 -4.64 0.77 17.40
N PHE A 195 -3.42 1.21 17.12
CA PHE A 195 -2.36 0.36 16.60
C PHE A 195 -0.98 0.81 17.12
N GLN A 196 -0.05 -0.12 17.08
CA GLN A 196 1.38 0.14 17.20
C GLN A 196 2.12 -0.79 16.25
N VAL A 197 3.07 -0.24 15.51
CA VAL A 197 3.89 -0.97 14.55
C VAL A 197 5.34 -0.57 14.69
N THR A 198 6.21 -1.55 14.52
CA THR A 198 7.67 -1.45 14.45
C THR A 198 8.17 -2.33 13.30
N PRO A 199 9.48 -2.38 12.99
CA PRO A 199 9.98 -3.28 11.95
C PRO A 199 9.81 -4.76 12.29
N LEU A 200 9.65 -5.10 13.57
CA LEU A 200 9.66 -6.49 14.09
C LEU A 200 8.34 -6.92 14.72
N TRP A 201 7.43 -5.98 14.95
CA TRP A 201 6.19 -6.22 15.68
C TRP A 201 5.06 -5.35 15.15
N HIS A 202 3.88 -5.93 15.02
CA HIS A 202 2.69 -5.24 14.60
C HIS A 202 1.45 -5.75 15.33
N GLN A 203 0.73 -4.84 15.99
CA GLN A 203 -0.50 -5.15 16.70
C GLN A 203 -1.52 -4.02 16.60
N GLY A 204 -2.80 -4.37 16.74
CA GLY A 204 -3.85 -3.38 16.85
C GLY A 204 -5.25 -3.95 16.83
N PHE A 205 -6.20 -3.03 17.00
CA PHE A 205 -7.62 -3.27 16.88
C PHE A 205 -8.30 -2.01 16.38
N ILE A 206 -9.04 -2.12 15.28
CA ILE A 206 -9.83 -1.01 14.73
C ILE A 206 -11.25 -1.47 14.38
N ARG A 207 -12.16 -0.50 14.29
CA ARG A 207 -13.57 -0.71 13.92
C ARG A 207 -13.92 0.20 12.75
N ASP A 208 -14.83 -0.28 11.90
CA ASP A 208 -15.39 0.56 10.85
C ASP A 208 -16.12 1.75 11.48
N ASP A 209 -15.75 2.96 11.06
CA ASP A 209 -16.36 4.21 11.52
C ASP A 209 -17.55 4.64 10.64
N GLY A 210 -17.90 3.84 9.63
CA GLY A 210 -19.03 4.06 8.73
C GLY A 210 -18.78 5.11 7.64
N ARG A 211 -17.55 5.65 7.52
CA ARG A 211 -17.18 6.65 6.49
C ARG A 211 -16.84 6.02 5.14
N SER A 212 -16.95 4.70 5.03
CA SER A 212 -16.58 3.91 3.84
C SER A 212 -17.79 3.34 3.11
N ASN A 213 -18.86 4.14 2.99
CA ASN A 213 -20.13 3.75 2.33
C ASN A 213 -20.07 3.50 0.80
N TYR A 214 -18.88 3.62 0.20
CA TYR A 214 -18.62 3.42 -1.23
C TYR A 214 -17.97 2.07 -1.55
N VAL A 215 -17.67 1.26 -0.54
CA VAL A 215 -16.96 -0.01 -0.65
C VAL A 215 -17.51 -1.01 0.37
N GLU A 216 -17.36 -2.31 0.09
CA GLU A 216 -17.72 -3.34 1.06
C GLU A 216 -16.76 -3.32 2.26
N THR A 217 -17.30 -3.17 3.47
CA THR A 217 -16.52 -3.10 4.70
C THR A 217 -16.72 -4.30 5.63
N VAL A 218 -15.71 -4.60 6.43
CA VAL A 218 -15.83 -5.45 7.62
C VAL A 218 -16.04 -4.60 8.86
N LYS A 219 -16.67 -5.17 9.90
CA LYS A 219 -17.00 -4.40 11.12
C LYS A 219 -15.79 -4.15 12.02
N THR A 220 -14.91 -5.14 12.12
CA THR A 220 -13.77 -5.14 13.04
C THR A 220 -12.57 -5.86 12.45
N ALA A 221 -11.39 -5.36 12.77
CA ALA A 221 -10.13 -6.04 12.51
C ALA A 221 -9.25 -6.02 13.76
N ARG A 222 -8.67 -7.15 14.11
CA ARG A 222 -7.70 -7.29 15.21
C ARG A 222 -6.50 -8.07 14.74
N TRP A 223 -5.29 -7.70 15.13
CA TRP A 223 -4.10 -8.44 14.69
C TRP A 223 -2.99 -8.37 15.71
N GLU A 224 -2.14 -9.38 15.65
CA GLU A 224 -0.89 -9.45 16.39
C GLU A 224 0.08 -10.37 15.64
N TYR A 225 1.20 -9.83 15.19
CA TYR A 225 2.24 -10.62 14.54
C TYR A 225 3.64 -10.03 14.71
N SER A 226 4.62 -10.91 14.66
CA SER A 226 6.04 -10.58 14.60
C SER A 226 6.55 -10.71 13.17
N THR A 227 7.55 -9.90 12.80
CA THR A 227 8.14 -9.89 11.46
C THR A 227 9.65 -10.10 11.55
N LYS A 228 10.16 -10.99 10.70
CA LYS A 228 11.60 -11.14 10.45
C LYS A 228 11.94 -10.53 9.08
N PRO A 229 12.62 -9.38 9.02
CA PRO A 229 13.10 -8.82 7.75
C PRO A 229 14.08 -9.76 7.04
N VAL A 230 13.95 -9.85 5.71
CA VAL A 230 14.82 -10.66 4.82
C VAL A 230 15.53 -9.78 3.81
N TYR A 231 14.83 -8.82 3.21
CA TYR A 231 15.37 -7.86 2.26
C TYR A 231 15.00 -6.42 2.66
N GLY A 232 16.00 -5.54 2.71
CA GLY A 232 15.80 -4.10 2.79
C GLY A 232 15.68 -3.49 1.38
N TRP A 233 16.45 -2.46 1.07
CA TRP A 233 16.59 -1.91 -0.28
C TRP A 233 18.06 -1.92 -0.71
N GLY A 234 18.57 -3.09 -1.10
CA GLY A 234 19.99 -3.34 -1.30
C GLY A 234 20.32 -4.83 -1.22
N ASP A 235 21.57 -5.19 -1.53
CA ASP A 235 22.04 -6.56 -1.29
C ASP A 235 21.92 -6.90 0.21
N MET A 236 21.62 -8.16 0.52
CA MET A 236 21.34 -8.60 1.90
C MET A 236 22.53 -8.36 2.86
N THR A 237 23.76 -8.41 2.35
CA THR A 237 25.00 -8.25 3.12
C THR A 237 25.63 -6.86 2.96
N ALA A 238 25.00 -5.96 2.20
CA ALA A 238 25.51 -4.63 1.92
C ALA A 238 24.74 -3.54 2.68
N LYS A 239 25.25 -2.31 2.58
CA LYS A 239 24.54 -1.13 3.05
C LYS A 239 23.25 -0.96 2.24
N GLN A 240 22.15 -0.73 2.95
CA GLN A 240 20.86 -0.46 2.33
C GLN A 240 20.81 0.98 1.79
N LYS A 241 20.05 1.17 0.72
CA LYS A 241 20.00 2.40 -0.08
C LYS A 241 18.70 3.17 0.16
N SER A 242 18.74 4.47 -0.12
CA SER A 242 17.53 5.28 -0.31
C SER A 242 16.87 4.91 -1.64
N THR A 243 15.56 4.66 -1.64
CA THR A 243 14.82 4.16 -2.82
C THR A 243 14.87 5.12 -4.02
N ALA A 244 14.85 6.44 -3.77
CA ALA A 244 14.95 7.48 -4.79
C ALA A 244 16.34 8.15 -4.82
N GLY A 245 17.37 7.49 -4.28
CA GLY A 245 18.71 8.06 -4.13
C GLY A 245 18.79 9.14 -3.05
N TRP A 246 19.97 9.76 -2.90
CA TRP A 246 20.21 10.74 -1.83
C TRP A 246 19.45 12.07 -2.04
N LEU A 247 19.04 12.38 -3.28
CA LEU A 247 18.21 13.55 -3.56
C LEU A 247 16.82 13.47 -2.92
N ALA A 248 16.36 12.27 -2.54
CA ALA A 248 15.15 12.08 -1.75
C ALA A 248 15.21 12.72 -0.35
N ALA A 249 16.35 13.27 0.07
CA ALA A 249 16.45 14.05 1.30
C ALA A 249 15.97 15.50 1.18
N PHE A 250 15.70 16.02 -0.04
CA PHE A 250 15.36 17.44 -0.25
C PHE A 250 13.88 17.66 -0.60
N PRO A 251 13.17 18.62 0.05
CA PRO A 251 11.73 18.85 -0.15
C PRO A 251 11.26 19.13 -1.58
N VAL A 252 12.15 19.59 -2.47
CA VAL A 252 11.82 19.84 -3.90
C VAL A 252 11.37 18.58 -4.65
N PHE A 253 11.72 17.38 -4.14
CA PHE A 253 11.37 16.10 -4.75
C PHE A 253 10.18 15.40 -4.07
N GLU A 254 9.37 16.12 -3.30
CA GLU A 254 8.15 15.59 -2.69
C GLU A 254 7.12 15.15 -3.75
N PRO A 255 6.28 14.13 -3.47
CA PRO A 255 6.37 13.27 -2.30
C PRO A 255 7.57 12.33 -2.40
N HIS A 256 8.13 12.05 -1.23
CA HIS A 256 9.18 11.08 -1.04
C HIS A 256 8.60 9.68 -0.83
N TRP A 257 9.44 8.68 -1.06
CA TRP A 257 9.06 7.27 -0.95
C TRP A 257 10.27 6.44 -0.55
N GLN A 258 10.07 5.52 0.40
CA GLN A 258 11.12 4.62 0.88
C GLN A 258 10.54 3.23 1.10
N ILE A 259 11.21 2.23 0.54
CA ILE A 259 10.98 0.83 0.90
C ILE A 259 11.69 0.54 2.21
N CYS A 260 10.94 0.18 3.23
CA CYS A 260 11.50 -0.12 4.55
C CYS A 260 11.83 -1.62 4.71
N MET A 261 11.15 -2.47 3.94
CA MET A 261 11.40 -3.90 3.86
C MET A 261 10.83 -4.43 2.54
N ALA A 262 11.69 -4.77 1.58
CA ALA A 262 11.25 -5.35 0.31
C ALA A 262 10.75 -6.80 0.49
N GLY A 263 11.26 -7.52 1.49
CA GLY A 263 10.81 -8.86 1.82
C GLY A 263 11.02 -9.19 3.29
N GLY A 264 10.06 -9.86 3.90
CA GLY A 264 10.13 -10.36 5.27
C GLY A 264 9.23 -11.57 5.47
N LEU A 265 9.33 -12.18 6.65
CA LEU A 265 8.53 -13.34 7.05
C LEU A 265 7.80 -13.01 8.35
N SER A 266 6.47 -12.97 8.29
CA SER A 266 5.63 -12.67 9.44
C SER A 266 5.03 -13.93 10.03
N THR A 267 4.88 -13.95 11.35
CA THR A 267 4.28 -15.06 12.10
C THR A 267 3.33 -14.47 13.12
N GLY A 268 2.09 -14.96 13.17
CA GLY A 268 1.05 -14.47 14.07
C GLY A 268 -0.35 -14.69 13.52
N TRP A 269 -1.25 -13.75 13.80
CA TRP A 269 -2.66 -13.89 13.44
C TRP A 269 -3.33 -12.55 13.13
N ILE A 270 -4.38 -12.62 12.29
CA ILE A 270 -5.29 -11.52 11.98
C ILE A 270 -6.72 -12.04 12.12
N GLU A 271 -7.52 -11.40 12.95
CA GLU A 271 -8.97 -11.57 13.04
C GLU A 271 -9.66 -10.52 12.16
N TRP A 272 -10.50 -10.99 11.25
CA TRP A 272 -11.14 -10.22 10.20
C TRP A 272 -12.63 -10.60 10.13
N ASP A 273 -13.51 -9.69 10.55
CA ASP A 273 -14.96 -9.92 10.66
C ASP A 273 -15.36 -11.20 11.45
N GLY A 274 -14.56 -11.54 12.48
CA GLY A 274 -14.75 -12.73 13.30
C GLY A 274 -14.13 -14.02 12.74
N GLU A 275 -13.55 -13.99 11.55
CA GLU A 275 -12.71 -15.06 11.03
C GLU A 275 -11.25 -14.84 11.42
N ARG A 276 -10.55 -15.90 11.86
CA ARG A 276 -9.15 -15.81 12.28
C ARG A 276 -8.22 -16.49 11.28
N PHE A 277 -7.30 -15.71 10.73
CA PHE A 277 -6.23 -16.14 9.84
C PHE A 277 -4.94 -16.27 10.65
N GLU A 278 -4.46 -17.49 10.82
CA GLU A 278 -3.18 -17.77 11.48
C GLU A 278 -2.13 -18.14 10.43
N PHE A 279 -0.92 -17.63 10.60
CA PHE A 279 0.14 -17.82 9.63
C PHE A 279 1.51 -17.87 10.28
N GLU A 280 2.38 -18.66 9.67
CA GLU A 280 3.77 -18.82 10.08
C GLU A 280 4.67 -18.56 8.87
N ASN A 281 5.68 -17.71 9.05
CA ASN A 281 6.61 -17.30 8.00
C ASN A 281 5.94 -16.81 6.70
N ALA A 282 4.84 -16.07 6.84
CA ALA A 282 4.10 -15.46 5.73
C ALA A 282 4.91 -14.33 5.05
N PRO A 283 5.08 -14.34 3.71
CA PRO A 283 5.76 -13.28 2.99
C PRO A 283 5.19 -11.90 3.29
N SER A 284 6.06 -10.94 3.56
CA SER A 284 5.67 -9.61 4.04
C SER A 284 6.48 -8.48 3.41
N TYR A 285 5.94 -7.28 3.46
CA TYR A 285 6.48 -6.08 2.82
C TYR A 285 6.17 -4.83 3.65
N SER A 286 7.01 -3.78 3.57
CA SER A 286 6.65 -2.46 4.10
C SER A 286 7.34 -1.30 3.38
N GLU A 287 6.63 -0.19 3.28
CA GLU A 287 7.09 1.07 2.68
C GLU A 287 6.45 2.27 3.36
N LYS A 288 6.91 3.47 2.99
CA LYS A 288 6.37 4.75 3.48
C LYS A 288 6.54 5.88 2.49
N ASN A 289 5.70 6.89 2.62
CA ASN A 289 5.69 8.11 1.83
C ASN A 289 5.57 9.33 2.74
N TRP A 290 6.18 10.46 2.37
CA TRP A 290 6.01 11.72 3.08
C TRP A 290 6.11 12.92 2.14
N GLY A 291 5.50 14.03 2.52
CA GLY A 291 5.53 15.29 1.78
C GLY A 291 4.21 16.05 1.89
N GLY A 292 3.86 16.89 0.93
CA GLY A 292 2.58 17.61 0.91
C GLY A 292 1.34 16.75 0.61
N GLY A 293 1.48 15.72 -0.23
CA GLY A 293 0.42 14.77 -0.61
C GLY A 293 0.93 13.73 -1.62
N PHE A 294 0.15 12.70 -1.92
CA PHE A 294 0.48 11.71 -2.95
C PHE A 294 0.61 12.35 -4.35
N PRO A 295 1.32 11.70 -5.31
CA PRO A 295 1.49 12.22 -6.66
C PRO A 295 0.16 12.44 -7.39
N ARG A 296 0.14 13.26 -8.44
CA ARG A 296 -1.08 13.47 -9.25
C ARG A 296 -1.56 12.23 -9.99
N LYS A 297 -0.64 11.31 -10.27
CA LYS A 297 -0.87 10.05 -10.97
C LYS A 297 0.21 9.06 -10.57
N TRP A 298 -0.11 7.81 -10.26
CA TRP A 298 0.90 6.79 -9.98
C TRP A 298 0.40 5.38 -10.28
N TYR A 299 1.35 4.46 -10.44
CA TYR A 299 1.09 3.02 -10.49
C TYR A 299 2.09 2.30 -9.60
N TRP A 300 1.70 1.14 -9.11
CA TRP A 300 2.52 0.33 -8.23
C TRP A 300 2.23 -1.16 -8.41
N ILE A 301 3.28 -1.96 -8.31
CA ILE A 301 3.28 -3.42 -8.42
C ILE A 301 4.18 -3.95 -7.30
N GLN A 302 3.66 -4.87 -6.49
CA GLN A 302 4.46 -5.52 -5.46
C GLN A 302 4.09 -6.99 -5.33
N CYS A 303 5.10 -7.85 -5.26
CA CYS A 303 4.87 -9.28 -5.03
C CYS A 303 6.07 -9.95 -4.34
N ASN A 304 5.78 -10.79 -3.34
CA ASN A 304 6.75 -11.62 -2.63
C ASN A 304 6.39 -13.12 -2.66
N VAL A 305 5.40 -13.51 -3.47
CA VAL A 305 4.91 -14.88 -3.57
C VAL A 305 5.07 -15.31 -5.02
N PHE A 306 6.05 -16.17 -5.31
CA PHE A 306 6.36 -16.59 -6.67
C PHE A 306 6.45 -18.11 -6.78
N GLU A 307 6.00 -18.63 -7.92
CA GLU A 307 6.22 -19.99 -8.40
C GLU A 307 7.32 -19.99 -9.47
N GLY A 308 7.97 -21.13 -9.68
CA GLY A 308 9.03 -21.29 -10.68
C GLY A 308 10.46 -21.10 -10.16
N THR A 309 10.64 -20.90 -8.85
CA THR A 309 11.95 -20.88 -8.20
C THR A 309 11.88 -21.49 -6.79
N SER A 310 13.03 -21.94 -6.28
CA SER A 310 13.20 -22.43 -4.90
C SER A 310 13.77 -21.37 -3.95
N SER A 311 14.16 -20.21 -4.47
CA SER A 311 14.71 -19.09 -3.70
C SER A 311 13.68 -17.99 -3.51
N ASP A 312 13.76 -17.28 -2.39
CA ASP A 312 12.90 -16.13 -2.12
C ASP A 312 13.09 -15.03 -3.18
N VAL A 313 11.97 -14.53 -3.72
CA VAL A 313 11.93 -13.42 -4.67
C VAL A 313 11.04 -12.32 -4.10
N ALA A 314 11.53 -11.08 -4.14
CA ALA A 314 10.75 -9.90 -3.83
C ALA A 314 10.80 -8.91 -5.00
N LEU A 315 9.62 -8.45 -5.42
CA LEU A 315 9.45 -7.47 -6.48
C LEU A 315 8.75 -6.23 -5.92
N THR A 316 9.33 -5.07 -6.21
CA THR A 316 8.67 -3.76 -6.08
C THR A 316 8.91 -2.99 -7.37
N ALA A 317 7.85 -2.49 -8.00
CA ALA A 317 7.95 -1.61 -9.16
C ALA A 317 6.90 -0.51 -9.06
N ALA A 318 7.29 0.73 -9.32
CA ALA A 318 6.36 1.85 -9.22
C ALA A 318 6.82 3.01 -10.09
N GLY A 319 5.89 3.91 -10.38
CA GLY A 319 6.17 5.19 -10.99
C GLY A 319 5.08 6.20 -10.69
N GLY A 320 5.45 7.47 -10.71
CA GLY A 320 4.55 8.56 -10.31
C GLY A 320 4.79 9.82 -11.14
N LEU A 321 3.74 10.59 -11.38
CA LEU A 321 3.78 11.93 -11.94
C LEU A 321 3.74 12.92 -10.78
N ARG A 322 4.89 13.50 -10.45
CA ARG A 322 5.02 14.48 -9.38
C ARG A 322 5.43 15.85 -9.92
N GLU A 323 5.09 16.88 -9.16
CA GLU A 323 5.47 18.27 -9.43
C GLU A 323 6.76 18.59 -8.67
N LEU A 324 7.72 19.23 -9.35
CA LEU A 324 8.97 19.67 -8.72
C LEU A 324 8.75 21.01 -8.03
N SER A 325 8.70 21.00 -6.69
CA SER A 325 8.36 22.19 -5.91
C SER A 325 9.43 23.28 -6.00
N GLY A 326 9.10 24.45 -6.55
CA GLY A 326 9.98 25.63 -6.59
C GLY A 326 10.79 25.80 -7.89
N LEU A 327 10.66 24.89 -8.86
CA LEU A 327 11.07 25.08 -10.24
C LEU A 327 9.78 25.18 -11.07
N SER A 328 9.68 26.17 -11.98
CA SER A 328 8.49 26.49 -12.78
C SER A 328 7.67 25.26 -13.21
N GLU A 329 6.39 25.11 -12.81
CA GLU A 329 5.40 24.07 -13.23
C GLU A 329 5.94 22.80 -13.94
N GLU A 330 7.02 22.23 -13.42
CA GLU A 330 7.75 21.16 -14.08
C GLU A 330 7.32 19.83 -13.45
N PHE A 331 6.86 18.92 -14.31
CA PHE A 331 6.44 17.59 -13.90
C PHE A 331 7.50 16.58 -14.32
N GLU A 332 7.80 15.65 -13.42
CA GLU A 332 8.61 14.49 -13.74
C GLU A 332 7.86 13.19 -13.51
N SER A 333 8.28 12.16 -14.26
CA SER A 333 7.72 10.81 -14.19
C SER A 333 8.80 9.80 -13.80
N PRO A 334 9.32 9.83 -12.55
CA PRO A 334 10.21 8.79 -12.07
C PRO A 334 9.52 7.44 -12.10
N SER A 335 10.29 6.41 -12.43
CA SER A 335 9.86 5.02 -12.41
C SER A 335 11.04 4.14 -12.04
N LEU A 336 10.77 3.08 -11.29
CA LEU A 336 11.79 2.12 -10.88
C LEU A 336 11.26 0.69 -10.83
N ILE A 337 12.18 -0.26 -10.91
CA ILE A 337 11.97 -1.68 -10.65
C ILE A 337 13.09 -2.16 -9.73
N GLY A 338 12.72 -2.81 -8.64
CA GLY A 338 13.63 -3.49 -7.73
C GLY A 338 13.26 -4.96 -7.60
N VAL A 339 14.22 -5.84 -7.88
CA VAL A 339 14.06 -7.29 -7.74
C VAL A 339 15.13 -7.82 -6.79
N HIS A 340 14.70 -8.48 -5.71
CA HIS A 340 15.59 -9.24 -4.84
C HIS A 340 15.46 -10.73 -5.14
N HIS A 341 16.59 -11.41 -5.29
CA HIS A 341 16.63 -12.86 -5.51
C HIS A 341 17.96 -13.42 -4.99
N ALA A 342 17.87 -14.49 -4.18
CA ALA A 342 19.03 -15.19 -3.65
C ALA A 342 20.07 -14.25 -2.98
N GLY A 343 19.58 -13.30 -2.17
CA GLY A 343 20.45 -12.33 -1.45
C GLY A 343 20.94 -11.14 -2.28
N ARG A 344 20.67 -11.10 -3.59
CA ARG A 344 21.09 -10.03 -4.50
C ARG A 344 19.95 -9.09 -4.85
N PHE A 345 20.28 -7.81 -5.01
CA PHE A 345 19.37 -6.76 -5.44
C PHE A 345 19.69 -6.29 -6.86
N HIS A 346 18.70 -6.41 -7.73
CA HIS A 346 18.73 -5.93 -9.10
C HIS A 346 17.87 -4.67 -9.21
N GLU A 347 18.54 -3.54 -9.36
CA GLU A 347 17.92 -2.21 -9.39
C GLU A 347 17.89 -1.66 -10.82
N PHE A 348 16.72 -1.15 -11.22
CA PHE A 348 16.50 -0.47 -12.48
C PHE A 348 15.88 0.88 -12.20
N VAL A 349 16.66 1.93 -12.39
CA VAL A 349 16.35 3.31 -12.01
C VAL A 349 16.90 4.27 -13.07
N PRO A 350 16.35 5.50 -13.20
CA PRO A 350 16.71 6.44 -14.26
C PRO A 350 18.19 6.81 -14.33
N TRP A 351 18.92 6.71 -13.21
CA TRP A 351 20.33 7.10 -13.13
C TRP A 351 21.33 5.98 -13.43
N THR A 352 20.94 4.71 -13.35
CA THR A 352 21.80 3.56 -13.71
C THR A 352 21.34 2.81 -14.96
N GLY A 353 20.23 3.24 -15.56
CA GLY A 353 19.58 2.50 -16.63
C GLY A 353 18.37 3.24 -17.19
N SER A 354 17.39 2.48 -17.67
CA SER A 354 16.11 3.03 -18.10
C SER A 354 14.96 2.10 -17.72
N VAL A 355 13.81 2.69 -17.45
CA VAL A 355 12.55 1.98 -17.20
C VAL A 355 11.51 2.48 -18.20
N THR A 356 10.78 1.56 -18.81
CA THR A 356 9.61 1.85 -19.64
C THR A 356 8.36 1.24 -19.02
N TRP A 357 7.23 1.89 -19.21
CA TRP A 357 5.95 1.42 -18.70
C TRP A 357 4.84 1.61 -19.73
N ASP A 358 3.84 0.74 -19.66
CA ASP A 358 2.57 0.81 -20.37
C ASP A 358 1.47 0.29 -19.43
N ILE A 359 0.78 1.23 -18.78
CA ILE A 359 -0.19 0.95 -17.73
C ILE A 359 -1.58 1.34 -18.22
N SER A 360 -2.52 0.41 -18.19
CA SER A 360 -3.92 0.70 -18.50
C SER A 360 -4.58 1.49 -17.37
N PRO A 361 -5.71 2.20 -17.60
CA PRO A 361 -6.47 2.81 -16.51
C PRO A 361 -6.84 1.82 -15.41
N TRP A 362 -6.99 0.55 -15.76
CA TRP A 362 -7.05 -0.58 -14.84
C TRP A 362 -6.77 -1.90 -15.57
N GLY A 363 -6.34 -2.93 -14.84
CA GLY A 363 -6.37 -4.32 -15.28
C GLY A 363 -5.11 -4.82 -16.00
N CYS A 364 -4.19 -3.94 -16.40
CA CYS A 364 -2.96 -4.33 -17.08
C CYS A 364 -1.81 -3.36 -16.78
N TRP A 365 -0.69 -3.92 -16.32
CA TRP A 365 0.56 -3.24 -16.06
C TRP A 365 1.68 -3.94 -16.82
N LYS A 366 2.39 -3.19 -17.66
CA LYS A 366 3.60 -3.68 -18.32
C LYS A 366 4.75 -2.77 -18.00
N MET A 367 5.86 -3.34 -17.57
CA MET A 367 7.08 -2.59 -17.32
C MET A 367 8.29 -3.34 -17.85
N THR A 368 9.26 -2.61 -18.38
CA THR A 368 10.58 -3.16 -18.71
C THR A 368 11.65 -2.28 -18.13
N GLY A 369 12.76 -2.88 -17.71
CA GLY A 369 13.91 -2.18 -17.17
C GLY A 369 15.20 -2.71 -17.77
N GLU A 370 16.17 -1.83 -17.95
CA GLU A 370 17.50 -2.17 -18.42
C GLU A 370 18.53 -1.40 -17.62
N ASN A 371 19.58 -2.07 -17.17
CA ASN A 371 20.80 -1.44 -16.68
C ASN A 371 22.02 -1.96 -17.48
N GLU A 372 23.23 -1.65 -17.03
CA GLU A 372 24.46 -2.04 -17.73
C GLU A 372 24.55 -3.55 -17.98
N THR A 373 24.08 -4.37 -17.05
CA THR A 373 24.32 -5.82 -17.03
C THR A 373 23.06 -6.68 -17.09
N HIS A 374 21.87 -6.10 -16.86
CA HIS A 374 20.63 -6.85 -16.72
C HIS A 374 19.47 -6.25 -17.51
N LEU A 375 18.51 -7.11 -17.84
CA LEU A 375 17.19 -6.76 -18.39
C LEU A 375 16.10 -7.36 -17.51
N VAL A 376 15.01 -6.64 -17.29
CA VAL A 376 13.82 -7.10 -16.57
C VAL A 376 12.56 -6.82 -17.38
N GLU A 377 11.61 -7.75 -17.34
CA GLU A 377 10.26 -7.58 -17.89
C GLU A 377 9.23 -8.02 -16.87
N ILE A 378 8.20 -7.19 -16.73
CA ILE A 378 7.06 -7.42 -15.85
C ILE A 378 5.80 -7.30 -16.69
N GLU A 379 4.95 -8.32 -16.63
CA GLU A 379 3.59 -8.26 -17.12
C GLU A 379 2.66 -8.68 -15.99
N ALA A 380 1.75 -7.78 -15.61
CA ALA A 380 0.75 -8.05 -14.59
C ALA A 380 -0.65 -7.73 -15.10
N THR A 381 -1.63 -8.55 -14.76
CA THR A 381 -3.03 -8.32 -15.08
C THR A 381 -3.93 -8.70 -13.91
N THR A 382 -5.14 -8.15 -13.89
CA THR A 382 -6.20 -8.60 -12.98
C THR A 382 -7.55 -8.49 -13.67
N LYS A 383 -8.47 -9.38 -13.28
CA LYS A 383 -9.88 -9.31 -13.65
C LYS A 383 -10.75 -8.75 -12.52
N GLU A 384 -10.18 -8.61 -11.33
CA GLU A 384 -10.89 -8.06 -10.20
C GLU A 384 -11.19 -6.57 -10.42
N PRO A 385 -12.31 -6.06 -9.90
CA PRO A 385 -12.68 -4.66 -10.07
C PRO A 385 -11.68 -3.70 -9.39
N GLY A 386 -10.98 -4.19 -8.36
CA GLY A 386 -10.14 -3.43 -7.45
C GLY A 386 -10.96 -2.68 -6.41
N THR A 387 -10.35 -2.48 -5.25
CA THR A 387 -10.96 -1.82 -4.10
C THR A 387 -10.52 -0.35 -4.07
N PRO A 388 -11.45 0.62 -4.07
CA PRO A 388 -11.11 2.03 -3.93
C PRO A 388 -10.57 2.32 -2.53
N LEU A 389 -9.34 2.81 -2.43
CA LEU A 389 -8.66 3.11 -1.16
C LEU A 389 -8.42 4.62 -1.01
N ARG A 390 -8.23 5.05 0.24
CA ARG A 390 -7.93 6.45 0.54
C ARG A 390 -6.43 6.72 0.55
N ALA A 391 -6.03 7.89 0.06
CA ALA A 391 -4.67 8.40 0.18
C ALA A 391 -4.72 9.91 0.48
N PRO A 392 -3.79 10.46 1.29
CA PRO A 392 -3.67 11.90 1.49
C PRO A 392 -3.35 12.64 0.18
N THR A 393 -4.21 13.58 -0.22
CA THR A 393 -3.97 14.47 -1.36
C THR A 393 -3.82 15.91 -0.89
N ILE A 394 -3.10 16.73 -1.67
CA ILE A 394 -2.93 18.16 -1.36
C ILE A 394 -4.29 18.87 -1.34
N GLU A 395 -5.21 18.48 -2.23
CA GLU A 395 -6.46 19.19 -2.46
C GLU A 395 -7.59 18.79 -1.50
N ALA A 396 -7.54 17.57 -0.95
CA ALA A 396 -8.69 16.99 -0.24
C ALA A 396 -8.32 16.17 1.01
N GLY A 397 -7.04 16.01 1.33
CA GLY A 397 -6.59 15.19 2.45
C GLY A 397 -6.83 13.71 2.22
N LEU A 398 -7.08 12.92 3.27
CA LEU A 398 -7.34 11.48 3.16
C LEU A 398 -8.69 11.16 2.46
N VAL A 399 -8.65 11.05 1.13
CA VAL A 399 -9.82 10.75 0.28
C VAL A 399 -9.57 9.56 -0.63
N THR A 400 -10.65 8.97 -1.15
CA THR A 400 -10.55 7.91 -2.17
C THR A 400 -9.79 8.42 -3.39
N ALA A 401 -8.56 7.94 -3.55
CA ALA A 401 -7.60 8.47 -4.52
C ALA A 401 -6.79 7.38 -5.23
N CYS A 402 -6.91 6.12 -4.81
CA CYS A 402 -6.34 4.99 -5.54
C CYS A 402 -7.28 3.79 -5.56
N LYS A 403 -6.88 2.81 -6.35
CA LYS A 403 -7.56 1.53 -6.48
C LYS A 403 -6.51 0.43 -6.49
N ASP A 404 -6.68 -0.55 -5.59
CA ASP A 404 -5.71 -1.63 -5.34
C ASP A 404 -6.42 -3.00 -5.38
N THR A 405 -5.68 -4.07 -5.61
CA THR A 405 -6.10 -5.46 -5.43
C THR A 405 -4.88 -6.33 -5.17
N CYS A 406 -5.04 -7.39 -4.37
CA CYS A 406 -4.00 -8.40 -4.16
C CYS A 406 -4.16 -9.65 -5.05
N TYR A 407 -5.16 -9.66 -5.95
CA TYR A 407 -5.42 -10.77 -6.87
C TYR A 407 -4.90 -10.46 -8.28
N GLY A 408 -3.61 -10.11 -8.35
CA GLY A 408 -2.90 -9.90 -9.60
C GLY A 408 -2.19 -11.17 -10.11
N ASP A 409 -2.44 -11.52 -11.37
CA ASP A 409 -1.61 -12.46 -12.12
C ASP A 409 -0.38 -11.70 -12.64
N LEU A 410 0.82 -12.22 -12.38
CA LEU A 410 2.09 -11.57 -12.66
C LEU A 410 3.08 -12.55 -13.26
N ARG A 411 3.81 -12.13 -14.29
CA ARG A 411 5.03 -12.78 -14.77
C ARG A 411 6.20 -11.82 -14.64
N LEU A 412 7.29 -12.31 -14.04
CA LEU A 412 8.54 -11.60 -13.89
C LEU A 412 9.63 -12.39 -14.62
N HIS A 413 10.33 -11.69 -15.52
CA HIS A 413 11.54 -12.20 -16.12
C HIS A 413 12.73 -11.32 -15.80
N LEU A 414 13.87 -11.95 -15.55
CA LEU A 414 15.15 -11.28 -15.32
C LEU A 414 16.25 -12.00 -16.10
N TRP A 415 17.05 -11.25 -16.85
CA TRP A 415 18.18 -11.77 -17.62
C TRP A 415 19.46 -11.02 -17.31
N GLU A 416 20.59 -11.72 -17.41
CA GLU A 416 21.89 -11.13 -17.68
C GLU A 416 22.00 -10.78 -19.17
N LYS A 417 22.55 -9.62 -19.50
CA LYS A 417 22.73 -9.15 -20.87
C LYS A 417 23.90 -9.84 -21.56
N LYS A 418 23.79 -10.01 -22.88
CA LYS A 418 24.93 -10.31 -23.74
C LYS A 418 25.73 -9.04 -24.03
N TYR A 419 26.93 -9.20 -24.59
CA TYR A 419 27.79 -8.09 -25.03
C TYR A 419 27.12 -7.15 -26.05
N ASP A 420 26.15 -7.64 -26.84
CA ASP A 420 25.37 -6.85 -27.79
C ASP A 420 24.14 -6.16 -27.17
N GLY A 421 23.97 -6.27 -25.85
CA GLY A 421 22.85 -5.71 -25.10
C GLY A 421 21.58 -6.56 -25.11
N SER A 422 21.51 -7.64 -25.89
CA SER A 422 20.33 -8.50 -25.97
C SER A 422 20.17 -9.44 -24.77
N LYS A 423 19.00 -10.06 -24.64
CA LYS A 423 18.69 -11.06 -23.60
C LYS A 423 19.70 -12.22 -23.66
N GLY A 424 20.46 -12.38 -22.58
CA GLY A 424 21.43 -13.44 -22.37
C GLY A 424 20.89 -14.54 -21.47
N LYS A 425 21.62 -14.82 -20.39
CA LYS A 425 21.29 -15.90 -19.45
C LYS A 425 20.04 -15.53 -18.65
N VAL A 426 19.06 -16.43 -18.60
CA VAL A 426 17.89 -16.29 -17.73
C VAL A 426 18.32 -16.44 -16.27
N ILE A 427 17.93 -15.47 -15.44
CA ILE A 427 18.10 -15.49 -13.98
C ILE A 427 16.78 -15.85 -13.30
N LEU A 428 15.67 -15.26 -13.76
CA LEU A 428 14.31 -15.58 -13.31
C LEU A 428 13.36 -15.67 -14.51
N ASP A 429 12.46 -16.66 -14.44
CA ASP A 429 11.21 -16.76 -15.20
C ASP A 429 10.19 -17.33 -14.22
N VAL A 430 9.48 -16.44 -13.54
CA VAL A 430 8.62 -16.78 -12.41
C VAL A 430 7.26 -16.13 -12.56
N THR A 431 6.25 -16.76 -11.96
CA THR A 431 4.86 -16.28 -12.00
C THR A 431 4.26 -16.17 -10.62
N SER A 432 3.22 -15.36 -10.48
CA SER A 432 2.43 -15.22 -9.25
C SER A 432 0.97 -14.98 -9.60
N ASN A 433 0.08 -15.36 -8.70
CA ASN A 433 -1.35 -14.99 -8.72
C ASN A 433 -1.76 -14.19 -7.47
N MET A 434 -0.77 -13.60 -6.77
CA MET A 434 -0.92 -12.82 -5.54
C MET A 434 -0.21 -11.46 -5.61
N ALA A 435 0.01 -10.93 -6.82
CA ALA A 435 0.60 -9.62 -6.97
C ALA A 435 -0.38 -8.54 -6.49
N ALA A 436 0.12 -7.59 -5.71
CA ALA A 436 -0.62 -6.39 -5.39
C ALA A 436 -0.41 -5.35 -6.51
N LEU A 437 -1.51 -4.82 -7.03
CA LEU A 437 -1.56 -4.00 -8.24
C LEU A 437 -2.39 -2.75 -7.98
N GLU A 438 -1.76 -1.59 -8.12
CA GLU A 438 -2.39 -0.32 -7.82
C GLU A 438 -2.26 0.66 -9.00
N VAL A 439 -3.31 1.46 -9.17
CA VAL A 439 -3.26 2.76 -9.83
C VAL A 439 -3.84 3.81 -8.90
N GLY A 440 -3.26 5.00 -8.90
CA GLY A 440 -3.80 6.10 -8.12
C GLY A 440 -3.60 7.46 -8.75
N GLY A 441 -4.19 8.44 -8.07
CA GLY A 441 -4.39 9.79 -8.55
C GLY A 441 -5.48 9.82 -9.61
N GLY A 442 -5.38 10.78 -10.51
CA GLY A 442 -6.29 10.90 -11.63
C GLY A 442 -7.41 11.94 -11.43
N PRO A 443 -8.53 11.78 -12.16
CA PRO A 443 -8.97 10.61 -12.92
C PRO A 443 -8.04 10.17 -14.08
N TRP A 444 -7.97 8.86 -14.34
CA TRP A 444 -7.27 8.26 -15.49
C TRP A 444 -8.22 8.08 -16.67
N PHE A 445 -8.08 8.89 -17.72
CA PHE A 445 -8.92 8.79 -18.93
C PHE A 445 -8.31 7.93 -20.04
N SER A 446 -7.02 7.64 -19.96
CA SER A 446 -6.27 6.86 -20.95
C SER A 446 -5.13 6.10 -20.29
N GLY A 447 -4.65 5.07 -20.99
CA GLY A 447 -3.44 4.37 -20.58
C GLY A 447 -2.24 5.32 -20.50
N TRP A 448 -1.29 5.00 -19.62
CA TRP A 448 -0.09 5.77 -19.40
C TRP A 448 1.12 4.98 -19.92
N LYS A 449 1.70 5.48 -21.01
CA LYS A 449 2.96 4.97 -21.55
C LYS A 449 4.08 5.97 -21.32
N GLY A 450 5.26 5.49 -21.00
CA GLY A 450 6.41 6.36 -20.83
C GLY A 450 7.72 5.61 -20.72
N LYS A 451 8.79 6.40 -20.73
CA LYS A 451 10.16 5.97 -20.47
C LYS A 451 10.82 7.00 -19.58
N THR A 452 11.59 6.55 -18.60
CA THR A 452 12.38 7.44 -17.74
C THR A 452 13.34 8.26 -18.60
N VAL A 453 13.33 9.58 -18.43
CA VAL A 453 14.25 10.48 -19.14
C VAL A 453 15.57 10.54 -18.37
N SER A 454 16.69 10.24 -19.03
CA SER A 454 18.03 10.42 -18.48
C SER A 454 18.36 11.91 -18.48
N ASN A 455 18.56 12.51 -17.30
CA ASN A 455 19.16 13.84 -17.18
C ASN A 455 20.61 13.66 -16.75
N ASP A 456 21.56 13.95 -17.65
CA ASP A 456 22.97 13.64 -17.43
C ASP A 456 23.59 14.34 -16.21
N LEU A 457 23.16 15.57 -15.91
CA LEU A 457 23.61 16.29 -14.70
C LEU A 457 23.05 15.65 -13.43
N LEU A 458 21.75 15.36 -13.41
CA LEU A 458 21.09 14.71 -12.28
C LEU A 458 21.67 13.31 -12.04
N ASN A 459 21.96 12.59 -13.13
CA ASN A 459 22.53 11.25 -13.11
C ASN A 459 23.96 11.23 -12.58
N GLN A 460 24.79 12.20 -12.97
CA GLN A 460 26.13 12.34 -12.38
C GLN A 460 26.05 12.63 -10.87
N ALA A 461 25.12 13.48 -10.44
CA ALA A 461 24.91 13.78 -9.02
C ALA A 461 24.40 12.57 -8.24
N LEU A 462 23.44 11.81 -8.77
CA LEU A 462 22.88 10.61 -8.13
C LEU A 462 23.83 9.41 -8.09
N LYS A 463 24.75 9.31 -9.07
CA LYS A 463 25.82 8.30 -9.06
C LYS A 463 26.93 8.62 -8.05
N ALA A 464 27.07 9.88 -7.63
CA ALA A 464 28.03 10.23 -6.58
C ALA A 464 27.58 9.56 -5.26
N PRO A 465 28.43 8.75 -4.60
CA PRO A 465 28.08 8.05 -3.37
C PRO A 465 28.05 9.03 -2.20
N ILE A 466 27.01 9.86 -2.14
CA ILE A 466 26.78 10.79 -1.05
C ILE A 466 26.01 10.06 0.05
N ASP A 467 26.72 9.70 1.11
CA ASP A 467 26.13 9.16 2.31
C ASP A 467 25.60 10.28 3.20
N VAL A 468 24.35 10.68 3.00
CA VAL A 468 23.71 11.76 3.76
C VAL A 468 23.77 11.52 5.27
N GLU A 469 23.66 10.26 5.72
CA GLU A 469 23.73 9.91 7.14
C GLU A 469 25.12 10.18 7.73
N SER A 470 26.19 10.04 6.95
CA SER A 470 27.57 10.25 7.41
C SER A 470 27.90 11.71 7.75
N PHE A 471 27.17 12.67 7.17
CA PHE A 471 27.34 14.10 7.48
C PHE A 471 26.79 14.47 8.87
N PHE A 472 25.95 13.62 9.45
CA PHE A 472 25.32 13.84 10.76
C PHE A 472 25.61 12.68 11.71
N PRO A 473 26.87 12.54 12.19
CA PRO A 473 27.29 11.40 13.01
C PRO A 473 26.65 11.38 14.41
N ILE A 474 26.03 12.48 14.83
CA ILE A 474 25.38 12.62 16.14
C ILE A 474 23.86 12.61 15.94
N THR A 475 23.18 11.61 16.52
CA THR A 475 21.75 11.33 16.31
C THR A 475 20.83 12.53 16.53
N PHE A 476 21.09 13.39 17.52
CA PHE A 476 20.22 14.56 17.78
C PHE A 476 20.35 15.66 16.71
N LEU A 477 21.46 15.73 15.98
CA LEU A 477 21.69 16.68 14.88
C LEU A 477 21.14 16.17 13.55
N LYS A 478 20.70 14.90 13.47
CA LYS A 478 20.11 14.35 12.25
C LYS A 478 18.80 15.06 11.91
N PRO A 479 18.53 15.34 10.62
CA PRO A 479 17.20 15.74 10.16
C PRO A 479 16.14 14.70 10.55
N PRO A 480 14.87 15.09 10.72
CA PRO A 480 13.78 14.16 10.95
C PRO A 480 13.77 13.02 9.91
N GLY A 481 13.64 11.79 10.38
CA GLY A 481 13.48 10.60 9.57
C GLY A 481 14.75 9.87 9.13
N LEU A 482 15.93 10.50 9.23
CA LEU A 482 17.24 9.90 8.92
C LEU A 482 17.83 9.09 10.08
#